data_AF-A0A3D4P4Y5-F1
#
_entry.id   AF-A0A3D4P4Y5-F1
#
_cell.length_a   1.000
_cell.length_b   1.000
_cell.length_c   1.000
_cell.angle_alpha   90.00
_cell.angle_beta   90.00
_cell.angle_gamma   90.00
#
_symmetry.space_group_name_H-M   'P 1'
#
loop_
_entity.id
_entity.type
_entity.pdbx_description
1 polymer ?
#
loop_
_entity_poly.entity_id
_entity_poly.type
_entity_poly.pdbx_seq_one_letter_code
_entity_poly.pdbx_strand_id
1 'polypeptide(L)' 'MMLFIAPDIVDMTKAVKDYDSRPGRKGLTRNPQGSGTLSPTGIWGDPTLATREKGQIIVEATVQAIVAQVRDLIALKRD' A
#
# COMPACT_ATOMS: atom_id res chain seq x y z
N MET A 1 5.11 2.53 4.26
CA MET A 1 6.40 2.08 3.67
C MET A 1 7.22 3.25 3.16
N MET A 2 6.73 4.06 2.22
CA MET A 2 7.54 5.14 1.61
C MET A 2 8.07 6.18 2.61
N LEU A 3 7.30 6.58 3.63
CA LEU A 3 7.79 7.46 4.71
C LEU A 3 9.00 6.92 5.49
N PHE A 4 9.23 5.61 5.45
CA PHE A 4 10.42 4.98 6.02
C PHE A 4 11.55 4.87 5.00
N ILE A 5 11.24 4.44 3.78
CA ILE A 5 12.23 4.14 2.72
C ILE A 5 12.81 5.41 2.09
N ALA A 6 11.95 6.33 1.70
CA ALA A 6 12.30 7.55 0.97
C ALA A 6 11.31 8.67 1.38
N PRO A 7 11.46 9.24 2.60
CA PRO A 7 10.53 10.25 3.12
C PRO A 7 10.55 11.55 2.31
N ASP A 8 11.67 11.86 1.67
CA ASP A 8 11.92 13.06 0.87
C ASP A 8 11.05 13.15 -0.39
N ILE A 9 10.57 12.00 -0.91
CA ILE A 9 9.67 11.97 -2.06
C ILE A 9 8.18 11.90 -1.66
N VAL A 10 7.86 11.98 -0.36
CA VAL A 10 6.48 11.91 0.14
C VAL A 10 6.08 13.23 0.79
N ASP A 11 5.21 13.96 0.11
CA ASP A 11 4.61 15.18 0.64
C ASP A 11 3.29 14.87 1.37
N MET A 12 3.37 14.68 2.69
CA MET A 12 2.20 14.36 3.51
C MET A 12 1.19 15.50 3.62
N THR A 13 1.54 16.73 3.25
CA THR A 13 0.57 17.85 3.25
C THR A 13 -0.52 17.68 2.19
N LYS A 14 -0.29 16.81 1.21
CA LYS A 14 -1.25 16.44 0.15
C LYS A 14 -2.07 15.20 0.49
N ALA A 15 -1.81 14.54 1.62
CA ALA A 15 -2.52 13.33 2.00
C ALA A 15 -3.98 13.65 2.33
N VAL A 16 -4.91 12.92 1.72
CA VAL A 16 -6.35 13.05 1.94
C VAL A 16 -6.96 11.66 2.07
N LYS A 17 -8.06 11.57 2.80
CA LYS A 17 -8.87 10.35 2.88
C LYS A 17 -9.73 10.22 1.62
N ASP A 18 -9.59 9.14 0.87
CA ASP A 18 -10.38 8.87 -0.34
C ASP A 18 -11.00 7.47 -0.32
N TYR A 19 -12.32 7.45 -0.20
CA TYR A 19 -13.16 6.27 -0.33
C TYR A 19 -14.40 6.65 -1.14
N ASP A 20 -14.92 5.72 -1.94
CA ASP A 20 -16.21 5.89 -2.60
C ASP A 20 -17.31 5.83 -1.54
N SER A 21 -18.07 6.90 -1.42
CA SER A 21 -19.20 6.97 -0.49
C SER A 21 -20.38 6.11 -0.92
N ARG A 22 -20.40 5.63 -2.18
CA ARG A 22 -21.52 4.85 -2.75
C ARG A 22 -21.35 3.36 -2.40
N PRO A 23 -22.30 2.74 -1.70
CA PRO A 23 -22.22 1.34 -1.33
C PRO A 23 -22.36 0.41 -2.55
N GLY A 24 -21.81 -0.80 -2.46
CA GLY A 24 -22.06 -1.88 -3.42
C GLY A 24 -21.32 -1.81 -4.75
N ARG A 25 -20.47 -0.80 -4.97
CA ARG A 25 -19.63 -0.71 -6.17
C ARG A 25 -18.43 -1.66 -6.09
N LYS A 26 -18.06 -2.26 -7.23
CA LYS A 26 -16.91 -3.16 -7.36
C LYS A 26 -15.98 -2.67 -8.46
N GLY A 27 -14.68 -2.76 -8.21
CA GLY A 27 -13.63 -2.42 -9.17
C GLY A 27 -13.41 -0.92 -9.34
N LEU A 28 -12.16 -0.54 -9.60
CA LEU A 28 -11.80 0.83 -9.94
C LEU A 28 -12.18 1.13 -11.40
N THR A 29 -12.67 2.33 -11.67
CA THR A 29 -13.03 2.79 -13.02
C THR A 29 -12.58 4.22 -13.25
N ARG A 30 -12.32 4.55 -14.52
CA ARG A 30 -12.08 5.93 -14.98
C ARG A 30 -13.36 6.64 -15.42
N ASN A 31 -14.48 5.93 -15.50
CA ASN A 31 -15.77 6.48 -15.93
C ASN A 31 -16.57 6.95 -14.70
N PRO A 32 -16.76 8.26 -14.47
CA PRO A 32 -17.54 8.76 -13.34
C PRO A 32 -19.01 8.31 -13.37
N GLN A 33 -19.56 8.08 -14.56
CA GLN A 33 -20.92 7.59 -14.79
C GLN A 33 -21.00 6.05 -14.82
N GLY A 34 -19.88 5.35 -14.69
CA GLY A 34 -19.83 3.90 -14.68
C GLY A 34 -20.36 3.28 -13.39
N SER A 35 -20.47 1.96 -13.38
CA SER A 35 -20.90 1.16 -12.20
C SER A 35 -19.79 0.96 -11.15
N GLY A 36 -18.53 1.17 -11.55
CA GLY A 36 -17.36 1.02 -10.68
C GLY A 36 -17.08 2.28 -9.84
N THR A 37 -16.02 2.19 -9.06
CA THR A 37 -15.56 3.24 -8.18
C THR A 37 -14.52 4.14 -8.87
N LEU A 38 -14.80 5.43 -8.93
CA LEU A 38 -13.84 6.44 -9.35
C LEU A 38 -13.17 7.01 -8.11
N SER A 39 -11.85 7.00 -8.04
CA SER A 39 -11.07 7.79 -7.08
C SER A 39 -10.67 9.12 -7.74
N PRO A 40 -11.19 10.27 -7.27
CA PRO A 40 -10.78 11.57 -7.80
C PRO A 40 -9.32 11.91 -7.52
N THR A 41 -8.76 11.36 -6.45
CA THR A 41 -7.39 11.67 -5.98
C THR A 41 -6.35 10.69 -6.50
N GLY A 42 -6.78 9.59 -7.11
CA GLY A 42 -5.93 8.50 -7.59
C GLY A 42 -5.51 7.49 -6.50
N ILE A 43 -6.04 7.61 -5.28
CA ILE A 43 -5.77 6.69 -4.16
C ILE A 43 -7.05 6.00 -3.67
N TRP A 44 -6.89 4.91 -2.92
CA TRP A 44 -7.98 4.24 -2.24
C TRP A 44 -7.57 3.95 -0.80
N GLY A 45 -8.12 4.68 0.16
CA GLY A 45 -7.72 4.56 1.56
C GLY A 45 -7.60 5.89 2.31
N ASP A 46 -7.09 5.80 3.54
CA ASP A 46 -6.76 6.93 4.40
C ASP A 46 -5.25 6.97 4.69
N PRO A 47 -4.44 7.59 3.81
CA PRO A 47 -3.01 7.77 4.05
C PRO A 47 -2.71 8.79 5.14
N THR A 48 -3.67 9.59 5.62
CA THR A 48 -3.40 10.63 6.65
C THR A 48 -2.95 10.01 7.97
N LEU A 49 -3.25 8.73 8.19
CA LEU A 49 -2.84 7.95 9.35
C LEU A 49 -1.45 7.31 9.21
N ALA A 50 -0.78 7.46 8.07
CA ALA A 50 0.53 6.87 7.82
C ALA A 50 1.62 7.59 8.64
N THR A 51 2.55 6.82 9.18
CA THR A 51 3.73 7.35 9.86
C THR A 51 4.99 6.63 9.40
N ARG A 52 6.15 7.22 9.70
CA ARG A 52 7.46 6.60 9.42
C ARG A 52 7.63 5.31 10.20
N GLU A 53 7.24 5.29 11.47
CA GLU A 53 7.37 4.16 12.40
C GLU A 53 6.53 2.97 11.93
N LYS A 54 5.28 3.22 11.50
CA LYS A 54 4.45 2.19 10.87
C LYS A 54 5.12 1.63 9.61
N GLY A 55 5.74 2.51 8.82
CA GLY A 55 6.52 2.15 7.64
C GLY A 55 7.68 1.22 7.97
N GLN A 56 8.44 1.52 9.02
CA GLN A 56 9.60 0.74 9.46
C GLN A 56 9.19 -0.68 9.85
N ILE A 57 8.20 -0.81 10.74
CA ILE A 57 7.72 -2.11 11.24
C ILE A 57 7.31 -3.01 10.07
N ILE A 58 6.55 -2.49 9.11
CA ILE A 58 6.08 -3.25 7.95
C ILE A 58 7.27 -3.69 7.08
N VAL A 59 8.19 -2.78 6.76
CA VAL A 59 9.30 -3.06 5.84
C VAL A 59 10.27 -4.08 6.45
N GLU A 60 10.69 -3.88 7.69
CA GLU A 60 11.64 -4.78 8.36
C GLU A 60 11.07 -6.19 8.50
N ALA A 61 9.82 -6.33 8.97
CA ALA A 61 9.17 -7.62 9.10
C ALA A 61 9.00 -8.33 7.75
N THR A 62 8.64 -7.57 6.70
CA THR A 62 8.48 -8.13 5.33
C THR A 62 9.81 -8.65 4.80
N VAL A 63 10.89 -7.87 4.93
CA VAL A 63 12.23 -8.27 4.46
C VAL A 63 12.71 -9.50 5.23
N GLN A 64 12.58 -9.51 6.56
CA GLN A 64 12.96 -10.66 7.38
C GLN A 64 12.23 -11.94 6.95
N ALA A 65 10.92 -11.85 6.73
CA ALA A 65 10.11 -12.99 6.31
C ALA A 65 10.51 -13.51 4.92
N ILE A 66 10.70 -12.60 3.95
CA ILE A 66 11.12 -12.98 2.59
C ILE A 66 12.50 -13.64 2.60
N VAL A 67 13.47 -13.08 3.33
CA VAL A 67 14.82 -13.67 3.44
C VAL A 67 14.77 -15.06 4.08
N ALA A 68 13.94 -15.27 5.10
CA ALA A 68 13.75 -16.58 5.70
C ALA A 68 13.17 -17.58 4.68
N GLN A 69 12.10 -17.21 3.98
CA GLN A 69 11.48 -18.07 2.96
C GLN A 69 12.44 -18.41 1.81
N VAL A 70 13.26 -17.46 1.36
CA VAL A 70 14.27 -17.71 0.33
C VAL A 70 15.32 -18.72 0.82
N ARG A 71 15.76 -18.63 2.08
CA ARG A 71 16.70 -19.60 2.67
C ARG A 71 16.09 -20.99 2.75
N ASP A 72 14.83 -21.09 3.17
CA ASP A 72 14.11 -22.36 3.23
C ASP A 72 13.99 -22.99 1.84
N LEU A 73 13.64 -22.19 0.82
CA LEU A 73 13.56 -22.65 -0.58
C LEU A 73 14.91 -23.12 -1.14
N ILE A 74 16.02 -22.43 -0.81
CA ILE A 74 17.36 -22.85 -1.20
C ILE A 74 17.73 -24.19 -0.55
N ALA A 75 17.36 -24.39 0.71
CA ALA A 75 17.65 -25.63 1.43
C ALA A 75 16.87 -26.84 0.86
N LEU A 76 15.67 -26.63 0.32
CA LEU A 76 14.85 -27.68 -0.30
C LEU A 76 15.41 -28.23 -1.63
N LYS A 77 16.24 -27.47 -2.35
CA LYS A 77 16.74 -27.84 -3.70
C LYS A 77 18.13 -28.50 -3.69
N ARG A 78 18.47 -29.24 -2.64
CA ARG A 78 19.82 -29.83 -2.46
C ARG A 78 19.89 -31.37 -2.56
N ASP A 79 18.93 -31.97 -3.27
CA ASP A 79 19.01 -33.34 -3.80
C ASP A 79 19.08 -33.31 -5.34
#